data_AF-A0AAW7GML1-F1
#
_entry.id   AF-A0AAW7GML1-F1
#
_cell.length_a   1.000
_cell.length_b   1.000
_cell.length_c   1.000
_cell.angle_alpha   90.00
_cell.angle_beta   90.00
_cell.angle_gamma   90.00
#
_symmetry.space_group_name_H-M   'P 1'
#
loop_
_entity.id
_entity.type
_entity.pdbx_description
1 polymer ?
#
loop_
_entity_poly.entity_id
_entity_poly.type
_entity_poly.pdbx_seq_one_letter_code
_entity_poly.pdbx_strand_id
1 'polypeptide(L)'
;MAAIILISVLCVLLARSNAALATSESDNRVLRSDNALQTAVITTQAFNFNRFNQIAENTNRLNSLIDAGTEKTIIEYREILRREKTCDLPVPADVAGGLLEYAHRLRANAMHPDTGEADTVSDSAAAASSITYCQAVLWINPLLATIEKANNQLAGIREIENTRASP
;
A
#
# COMPACT_ATOMS: atom_id res chain seq x y z
N MET A 1 50.16 -25.29 57.69
CA MET A 1 48.98 -25.89 57.03
C MET A 1 47.79 -24.93 56.98
N ALA A 2 47.25 -24.44 58.10
CA ALA A 2 46.05 -23.57 58.10
C ALA A 2 46.19 -22.25 57.29
N ALA A 3 47.33 -21.55 57.39
CA ALA A 3 47.54 -20.28 56.67
C ALA A 3 47.57 -20.46 55.13
N ILE A 4 48.16 -21.55 54.64
CA ILE A 4 48.23 -21.86 53.20
C ILE A 4 46.83 -22.16 52.65
N ILE A 5 46.01 -22.88 53.43
CA ILE A 5 44.62 -23.16 53.06
C ILE A 5 43.81 -21.86 52.98
N LEU A 6 43.92 -20.97 53.97
CA LEU A 6 43.25 -19.67 53.96
C LEU A 6 43.63 -18.82 52.74
N ILE A 7 44.93 -18.74 52.42
CA ILE A 7 45.41 -18.02 51.23
C ILE A 7 44.83 -18.65 49.97
N SER A 8 44.84 -19.98 49.85
CA SER A 8 44.29 -20.66 48.67
C SER A 8 42.79 -20.40 48.49
N VAL A 9 42.01 -20.40 49.57
CA VAL A 9 40.57 -20.09 49.54
C VAL A 9 40.33 -18.64 49.12
N LEU A 10 41.12 -17.69 49.65
CA LEU A 10 41.03 -16.28 49.27
C LEU A 10 41.33 -16.07 47.79
N CYS A 11 42.37 -16.73 47.27
CA CYS A 11 42.72 -16.67 45.85
C CYS A 11 41.58 -17.18 44.95
N VAL A 12 40.92 -18.27 45.35
CA VAL A 12 39.76 -18.81 44.60
C VAL A 12 38.59 -17.83 44.64
N LEU A 13 38.28 -17.24 45.81
CA LEU A 13 37.21 -16.25 45.93
C LEU A 13 37.46 -15.00 45.09
N LEU A 14 38.69 -14.49 45.09
CA LEU A 14 39.10 -13.35 44.26
C LEU A 14 39.02 -13.66 42.76
N ALA A 15 39.43 -14.87 42.35
CA ALA A 15 39.30 -15.30 40.96
C ALA A 15 37.83 -15.38 40.53
N ARG A 16 36.95 -15.88 41.40
CA ARG A 16 35.50 -15.96 41.15
C ARG A 16 34.86 -14.58 41.08
N SER A 17 35.23 -13.65 41.96
CA SER A 17 34.69 -12.28 41.93
C SER A 17 35.11 -11.53 40.67
N ASN A 18 36.38 -11.65 40.27
CA ASN A 18 36.87 -11.02 39.04
C ASN A 18 36.18 -11.60 37.80
N ALA A 19 35.96 -12.92 37.76
CA ALA A 19 35.22 -13.56 36.68
C ALA A 19 33.74 -13.10 36.63
N ALA A 20 33.08 -12.98 37.78
CA ALA A 20 31.71 -12.49 37.86
C ALA A 20 31.60 -11.01 37.44
N LEU A 21 32.54 -10.16 37.86
CA LEU A 21 32.63 -8.76 37.44
C LEU A 21 32.86 -8.63 35.94
N ALA A 22 33.80 -9.41 35.38
CA ALA A 22 34.06 -9.41 33.94
C ALA A 22 32.84 -9.85 33.12
N THR A 23 32.09 -10.84 33.61
CA THR A 23 30.84 -11.30 32.98
C THR A 23 29.78 -10.19 33.03
N SER A 24 29.57 -9.57 34.19
CA SER A 24 28.60 -8.49 34.34
C SER A 24 28.96 -7.24 33.51
N GLU A 25 30.24 -6.91 33.38
CA GLU A 25 30.69 -5.81 32.54
C GLU A 25 30.45 -6.12 31.06
N SER A 26 30.73 -7.36 30.64
CA SER A 26 30.42 -7.85 29.30
C SER A 26 28.92 -7.76 29.01
N ASP A 27 28.06 -8.27 29.89
CA ASP A 27 26.61 -8.21 29.74
C ASP A 27 26.12 -6.77 29.67
N ASN A 28 26.68 -5.86 30.48
CA ASN A 28 26.31 -4.44 30.42
C ASN A 28 26.71 -3.79 29.09
N ARG A 29 27.86 -4.16 28.52
CA ARG A 29 28.30 -3.70 27.19
C ARG A 29 27.35 -4.21 26.09
N VAL A 30 26.95 -5.49 26.16
CA VAL A 30 25.96 -6.06 25.24
C VAL A 30 24.62 -5.33 25.34
N LEU A 31 24.08 -5.16 26.55
CA LEU A 31 22.82 -4.43 26.76
C LEU A 31 22.87 -2.98 26.28
N ARG A 32 24.00 -2.29 26.45
CA ARG A 32 24.18 -0.93 25.89
C ARG A 32 24.19 -0.93 24.38
N SER A 33 24.87 -1.89 23.77
CA SER A 33 24.87 -2.08 22.31
C SER A 33 23.46 -2.35 21.79
N ASP A 34 22.73 -3.25 22.43
CA ASP A 34 21.36 -3.61 22.04
C ASP A 34 20.40 -2.43 22.20
N ASN A 35 20.49 -1.68 23.31
CA ASN A 35 19.68 -0.49 23.50
C ASN A 35 19.99 0.60 22.47
N ALA A 36 21.26 0.78 22.09
CA ALA A 36 21.63 1.72 21.04
C ALA A 36 21.06 1.28 19.68
N LEU A 37 21.16 -0.01 19.35
CA LEU A 37 20.60 -0.57 18.12
C LEU A 37 19.06 -0.45 18.08
N GLN A 38 18.38 -0.81 19.17
CA GLN A 38 16.92 -0.69 19.28
C GLN A 38 16.49 0.77 19.14
N THR A 39 17.18 1.70 19.80
CA THR A 39 16.88 3.13 19.70
C THR A 39 17.03 3.61 18.25
N ALA A 40 18.11 3.22 17.57
CA ALA A 40 18.32 3.56 16.16
C ALA A 40 17.23 2.99 15.24
N VAL A 41 16.82 1.72 15.44
CA VAL A 41 15.73 1.12 14.67
C VAL A 41 14.41 1.84 14.91
N ILE A 42 14.08 2.17 16.16
CA ILE A 42 12.84 2.87 16.51
C ILE A 42 12.80 4.26 15.88
N THR A 43 13.89 5.03 15.95
CA THR A 43 13.93 6.38 15.39
C THR A 43 13.82 6.37 13.87
N THR A 44 14.54 5.46 13.19
CA THR A 44 14.42 5.27 11.74
C THR A 44 13.01 4.84 11.34
N GLN A 45 12.40 3.91 12.08
CA GLN A 45 11.04 3.46 11.78
C GLN A 45 10.00 4.58 11.97
N ALA A 46 10.10 5.37 13.04
CA ALA A 46 9.21 6.49 13.30
C ALA A 46 9.32 7.59 12.23
N PHE A 47 10.53 7.90 11.78
CA PHE A 47 10.76 8.84 10.68
C PHE A 47 10.14 8.36 9.37
N ASN A 48 10.38 7.10 9.01
CA ASN A 48 9.80 6.49 7.81
C ASN A 48 8.27 6.49 7.86
N PHE A 49 7.67 6.13 9.00
CA PHE A 49 6.21 6.16 9.18
C PHE A 49 5.64 7.57 8.99
N ASN A 50 6.27 8.59 9.59
CA ASN A 50 5.84 9.97 9.41
C ASN A 50 5.88 10.39 7.94
N ARG A 51 6.96 10.04 7.23
CA ARG A 51 7.10 10.36 5.80
C ARG A 51 6.09 9.62 4.93
N PHE A 52 5.83 8.35 5.22
CA PHE A 52 4.82 7.56 4.50
C PHE A 52 3.43 8.15 4.69
N ASN A 53 3.09 8.57 5.91
CA ASN A 53 1.82 9.24 6.18
C ASN A 53 1.68 10.54 5.41
N GLN A 54 2.73 11.36 5.35
CA GLN A 54 2.71 12.61 4.60
C GLN A 54 2.50 12.38 3.09
N ILE A 55 3.19 11.39 2.51
CA ILE A 55 3.04 11.04 1.09
C ILE A 55 1.63 10.51 0.80
N ALA A 56 1.11 9.66 1.69
CA ALA A 56 -0.24 9.11 1.57
C ALA A 56 -1.31 10.20 1.69
N GLU A 57 -1.18 11.13 2.64
CA GLU A 57 -2.11 12.25 2.81
C GLU A 57 -2.11 13.16 1.57
N ASN A 58 -0.93 13.51 1.05
CA ASN A 58 -0.82 14.31 -0.16
C ASN A 58 -1.45 13.61 -1.38
N THR A 59 -1.17 12.31 -1.55
CA THR A 59 -1.76 11.50 -2.62
C THR A 59 -3.30 11.44 -2.51
N ASN A 60 -3.82 11.24 -1.30
CA ASN A 60 -5.26 11.24 -1.04
C ASN A 60 -5.91 12.59 -1.35
N ARG A 61 -5.24 13.69 -0.98
CA ARG A 61 -5.71 15.04 -1.29
C ARG A 61 -5.79 15.27 -2.79
N LEU A 62 -4.75 14.90 -3.55
CA LEU A 62 -4.75 15.00 -5.02
C LEU A 62 -5.88 14.17 -5.63
N ASN A 63 -6.03 12.94 -5.17
CA ASN A 63 -7.08 12.02 -5.62
C ASN A 63 -8.49 12.54 -5.34
N SER A 64 -8.70 13.21 -4.20
CA SER A 64 -9.98 13.85 -3.87
C SER A 64 -10.29 15.04 -4.78
N LEU A 65 -9.28 15.83 -5.16
CA LEU A 65 -9.44 16.92 -6.13
C LEU A 65 -9.78 16.40 -7.53
N ILE A 66 -9.17 15.30 -7.94
CA ILE A 66 -9.49 14.60 -9.19
C ILE A 66 -10.94 14.13 -9.18
N ASP A 67 -11.41 13.54 -8.08
CA ASP A 67 -12.80 13.08 -7.95
C ASP A 67 -13.79 14.24 -8.11
N ALA A 68 -13.56 15.35 -7.41
CA ALA A 68 -14.40 16.55 -7.50
C ALA A 68 -14.39 17.18 -8.91
N GLY A 69 -13.22 17.25 -9.55
CA GLY A 69 -13.10 17.71 -10.93
C GLY A 69 -13.84 16.81 -11.92
N THR A 70 -13.70 15.49 -11.73
CA THR A 70 -14.32 14.47 -12.58
C THR A 70 -15.84 14.51 -12.47
N GLU A 71 -16.39 14.64 -11.25
CA GLU A 71 -17.84 14.76 -11.03
C GLU A 71 -18.41 15.98 -11.75
N LYS A 72 -17.74 17.14 -11.63
CA LYS A 72 -18.14 18.37 -12.32
C LYS A 72 -18.16 18.16 -13.84
N THR A 73 -17.11 17.57 -14.41
CA THR A 73 -17.03 17.33 -15.85
C THR A 73 -18.07 16.31 -16.32
N ILE A 74 -18.39 15.27 -15.52
CA ILE A 74 -19.46 14.32 -15.86
C ILE A 74 -20.82 15.04 -15.93
N ILE A 75 -21.11 15.93 -14.98
CA ILE A 75 -22.36 16.71 -14.99
C ILE A 75 -22.43 17.58 -16.25
N GLU A 76 -21.36 18.30 -16.57
CA GLU A 76 -21.27 19.13 -17.76
C GLU A 76 -21.46 18.30 -19.04
N TYR A 77 -20.78 17.17 -19.15
CA TYR A 77 -20.88 16.29 -20.31
C TYR A 77 -22.27 15.69 -20.45
N ARG A 78 -22.94 15.31 -19.35
CA ARG A 78 -24.33 14.86 -19.40
C ARG A 78 -25.27 15.93 -19.94
N GLU A 79 -25.09 17.19 -19.56
CA GLU A 79 -25.92 18.29 -20.08
C GLU A 79 -25.69 18.59 -21.56
N ILE A 80 -24.45 18.47 -22.03
CA ILE A 80 -24.12 18.58 -23.46
C ILE A 80 -24.74 17.43 -24.23
N LEU A 81 -24.44 16.19 -23.82
CA LEU A 81 -24.82 14.97 -24.51
C LEU A 81 -26.34 14.74 -24.56
N ARG A 82 -27.10 15.22 -23.57
CA ARG A 82 -28.57 15.15 -23.59
C ARG A 82 -29.20 15.86 -24.80
N ARG A 83 -28.48 16.79 -25.43
CA ARG A 83 -28.94 17.53 -26.62
C ARG A 83 -28.62 16.81 -27.92
N GLU A 84 -27.77 15.79 -27.87
CA GLU A 84 -27.31 15.06 -29.04
C GLU A 84 -28.30 13.98 -29.46
N LYS A 85 -28.60 13.93 -30.76
CA LYS A 85 -29.58 12.97 -31.31
C LYS A 85 -29.06 11.53 -31.35
N THR A 86 -27.74 11.34 -31.29
CA THR A 86 -27.09 10.03 -31.33
C THR A 86 -26.98 9.37 -29.96
N CYS A 87 -27.47 10.03 -28.91
CA CYS A 87 -27.17 9.66 -27.53
C CYS A 87 -27.68 8.27 -27.13
N ASP A 88 -28.87 7.93 -27.60
CA ASP A 88 -29.54 6.66 -27.32
C ASP A 88 -29.25 5.58 -28.37
N LEU A 89 -28.43 5.90 -29.40
CA LEU A 89 -28.05 4.90 -30.38
C LEU A 89 -27.15 3.85 -29.71
N PRO A 90 -27.44 2.55 -29.89
CA PRO A 90 -26.62 1.48 -29.34
C PRO A 90 -25.28 1.42 -30.09
N VAL A 91 -24.21 1.15 -29.35
CA VAL A 91 -22.92 0.77 -29.93
C VAL A 91 -23.08 -0.59 -30.64
N PRO A 92 -22.49 -0.80 -31.84
CA PRO A 92 -22.54 -2.08 -32.53
C PRO A 92 -22.14 -3.25 -31.62
N ALA A 93 -22.88 -4.36 -31.74
CA ALA A 93 -22.79 -5.50 -30.82
C ALA A 93 -21.38 -6.12 -30.78
N ASP A 94 -20.70 -6.16 -31.92
CA ASP A 94 -19.34 -6.65 -32.10
C ASP A 94 -18.30 -5.77 -31.35
N VAL A 95 -18.50 -4.45 -31.32
CA VAL A 95 -17.66 -3.53 -30.54
C VAL A 95 -17.97 -3.65 -29.04
N ALA A 96 -19.25 -3.64 -28.67
CA ALA A 96 -19.68 -3.78 -27.27
C ALA A 96 -19.24 -5.13 -26.68
N GLY A 97 -19.32 -6.21 -27.46
CA GLY A 97 -18.85 -7.55 -27.09
C GLY A 97 -17.34 -7.58 -26.86
N GLY A 98 -16.55 -6.97 -27.74
CA GLY A 98 -15.09 -6.86 -27.54
C GLY A 98 -14.71 -6.08 -26.28
N LEU A 99 -15.43 -4.99 -25.97
CA LEU A 99 -15.23 -4.22 -24.72
C LEU A 99 -15.56 -5.06 -23.48
N LEU A 100 -16.66 -5.81 -23.53
CA LEU A 100 -17.08 -6.70 -22.44
C LEU A 100 -16.05 -7.81 -22.21
N GLU A 101 -15.56 -8.45 -23.27
CA GLU A 101 -14.51 -9.46 -23.19
C GLU A 101 -13.22 -8.88 -22.59
N TYR A 102 -12.82 -7.68 -23.02
CA TYR A 102 -11.68 -7.00 -22.44
C TYR A 102 -11.86 -6.73 -20.94
N ALA A 103 -13.03 -6.27 -20.52
CA ALA A 103 -13.35 -6.03 -19.12
C ALA A 103 -13.32 -7.33 -18.30
N HIS A 104 -13.84 -8.44 -18.83
CA HIS A 104 -13.73 -9.75 -18.20
C HIS A 104 -12.29 -10.21 -18.05
N ARG A 105 -11.46 -10.06 -19.10
CA ARG A 105 -10.03 -10.39 -19.03
C ARG A 105 -9.30 -9.54 -18.00
N LEU A 106 -9.58 -8.24 -17.95
CA LEU A 106 -8.99 -7.33 -16.95
C LEU A 106 -9.35 -7.77 -15.53
N ARG A 107 -10.62 -8.11 -15.28
CA ARG A 107 -11.08 -8.61 -13.99
C ARG A 107 -10.42 -9.94 -13.62
N ALA A 108 -10.38 -10.88 -14.56
CA ALA A 108 -9.76 -12.20 -14.34
C ALA A 108 -8.26 -12.08 -14.01
N ASN A 109 -7.55 -11.15 -14.65
CA ASN A 109 -6.14 -10.89 -14.35
C ASN A 109 -5.90 -10.22 -12.98
N ALA A 110 -6.88 -9.46 -12.48
CA ALA A 110 -6.79 -8.74 -11.22
C ALA A 110 -7.23 -9.57 -10.00
N MET A 111 -8.11 -10.55 -10.20
CA MET A 111 -8.60 -11.44 -9.12
C MET A 111 -7.66 -12.64 -8.93
N HIS A 112 -7.41 -13.00 -7.68
CA HIS A 112 -6.71 -14.23 -7.34
C HIS A 112 -7.64 -15.43 -7.60
N PRO A 113 -7.15 -16.55 -8.19
CA PRO A 113 -7.99 -17.68 -8.59
C PRO A 113 -8.61 -18.50 -7.43
N ASP A 114 -8.26 -18.24 -6.17
CA ASP A 114 -8.92 -18.88 -5.02
C ASP A 114 -10.30 -18.25 -4.77
N THR A 115 -11.30 -18.71 -5.51
CA THR A 115 -12.71 -18.45 -5.21
C THR A 115 -13.28 -19.65 -4.44
N GLY A 116 -12.93 -19.76 -3.15
CA GLY A 116 -13.56 -20.74 -2.24
C GLY A 116 -15.04 -20.43 -1.97
N GLU A 117 -15.46 -19.18 -2.19
CA GLU A 117 -16.82 -18.71 -2.01
C GLU A 117 -17.17 -17.78 -3.19
N ALA A 118 -17.60 -18.35 -4.31
CA ALA A 118 -18.22 -17.55 -5.36
C ALA A 118 -19.54 -16.98 -4.81
N ASP A 119 -19.69 -15.66 -4.80
CA ASP A 119 -20.93 -15.01 -4.38
C ASP A 119 -22.07 -15.37 -5.36
N THR A 120 -22.79 -16.44 -5.03
CA THR A 120 -23.92 -16.97 -5.81
C THR A 120 -25.09 -15.98 -5.92
N VAL A 121 -25.10 -14.90 -5.14
CA VAL A 121 -26.13 -13.85 -5.24
C VAL A 121 -25.94 -13.00 -6.51
N SER A 122 -24.73 -12.96 -7.06
CA SER A 122 -24.40 -12.24 -8.30
C SER A 122 -24.54 -13.09 -9.58
N ASP A 123 -25.14 -14.28 -9.51
CA ASP A 123 -25.45 -15.13 -10.68
C ASP A 123 -26.72 -14.71 -11.43
N SER A 124 -27.29 -13.55 -11.08
CA SER A 124 -28.34 -12.95 -11.90
C SER A 124 -27.74 -12.56 -13.25
N ALA A 125 -28.13 -13.27 -14.30
CA ALA A 125 -27.79 -12.92 -15.67
C ALA A 125 -28.06 -11.42 -15.89
N ALA A 126 -26.99 -10.64 -16.09
CA ALA A 126 -27.11 -9.23 -16.39
C ALA A 126 -28.05 -9.09 -17.59
N ALA A 127 -29.13 -8.31 -17.43
CA ALA A 127 -30.04 -8.03 -18.52
C ALA A 127 -29.22 -7.54 -19.72
N ALA A 128 -29.50 -8.05 -20.92
CA ALA A 128 -28.82 -7.65 -22.15
C ALA A 128 -29.11 -6.18 -22.46
N SER A 129 -28.39 -5.26 -21.80
CA SER A 129 -28.42 -3.84 -22.08
C SER A 129 -27.22 -3.51 -22.96
N SER A 130 -27.49 -3.04 -24.18
CA SER A 130 -26.46 -2.53 -25.06
C SER A 130 -25.97 -1.18 -24.54
N ILE A 131 -24.64 -1.01 -24.40
CA ILE A 131 -24.06 0.31 -24.11
C ILE A 131 -24.40 1.28 -25.26
N THR A 132 -24.83 2.50 -24.93
CA THR A 132 -25.08 3.54 -25.93
C THR A 132 -23.84 4.41 -26.16
N TYR A 133 -23.79 5.16 -27.27
CA TYR A 133 -22.67 6.05 -27.55
C TYR A 133 -22.45 7.09 -26.44
N CYS A 134 -23.52 7.67 -25.90
CA CYS A 134 -23.39 8.60 -24.78
C CYS A 134 -22.87 7.94 -23.51
N GLN A 135 -23.35 6.74 -23.19
CA GLN A 135 -22.83 6.00 -22.05
C GLN A 135 -21.33 5.77 -22.24
N ALA A 136 -20.90 5.29 -23.40
CA ALA A 136 -19.48 5.07 -23.71
C ALA A 136 -18.64 6.34 -23.55
N VAL A 137 -19.11 7.49 -24.07
CA VAL A 137 -18.42 8.77 -23.93
C VAL A 137 -18.36 9.23 -22.47
N LEU A 138 -19.45 9.06 -21.71
CA LEU A 138 -19.51 9.42 -20.29
C LEU A 138 -18.58 8.56 -19.42
N TRP A 139 -18.17 7.37 -19.87
CA TRP A 139 -17.19 6.52 -19.19
C TRP A 139 -15.73 6.95 -19.39
N ILE A 140 -15.42 7.73 -20.44
CA ILE A 140 -14.04 8.11 -20.76
C ILE A 140 -13.42 8.95 -19.62
N ASN A 141 -14.14 9.96 -19.14
CA ASN A 141 -13.60 10.84 -18.11
C ASN A 141 -13.38 10.12 -16.75
N PRO A 142 -14.35 9.34 -16.22
CA PRO A 142 -14.10 8.46 -15.06
C PRO A 142 -12.89 7.53 -15.23
N LEU A 143 -12.69 6.98 -16.44
CA LEU A 143 -11.56 6.10 -16.72
C LEU A 143 -10.22 6.85 -16.64
N LEU A 144 -10.14 8.03 -17.26
CA LEU A 144 -8.95 8.88 -17.21
C LEU A 144 -8.63 9.31 -15.77
N ALA A 145 -9.65 9.69 -15.00
CA ALA A 145 -9.51 10.01 -13.59
C ALA A 145 -8.95 8.83 -12.78
N THR A 146 -9.44 7.61 -13.04
CA THR A 146 -8.93 6.39 -12.40
C THR A 146 -7.45 6.16 -12.72
N ILE A 147 -7.06 6.36 -13.98
CA ILE A 147 -5.66 6.24 -14.43
C ILE A 147 -4.78 7.31 -13.76
N GLU A 148 -5.25 8.55 -13.66
CA GLU A 148 -4.52 9.63 -12.98
C GLU A 148 -4.31 9.32 -11.49
N LYS A 149 -5.34 8.84 -10.80
CA LYS A 149 -5.24 8.41 -9.39
C LYS A 149 -4.25 7.27 -9.21
N ALA A 150 -4.26 6.28 -10.11
CA ALA A 150 -3.30 5.18 -10.10
C ALA A 150 -1.85 5.68 -10.33
N ASN A 151 -1.66 6.67 -11.21
CA ASN A 151 -0.35 7.29 -11.44
C ASN A 151 0.14 8.06 -10.20
N ASN A 152 -0.74 8.80 -9.52
CA ASN A 152 -0.40 9.48 -8.27
C ASN A 152 0.01 8.49 -7.17
N GLN A 153 -0.72 7.38 -7.04
CA GLN A 153 -0.36 6.30 -6.10
C GLN A 153 1.00 5.68 -6.44
N LEU A 154 1.26 5.38 -7.72
CA LEU A 154 2.54 4.83 -8.15
C LEU A 154 3.70 5.82 -7.94
N ALA A 155 3.46 7.12 -8.13
CA ALA A 155 4.43 8.16 -7.82
C ALA A 155 4.75 8.21 -6.32
N GLY A 156 3.73 8.16 -5.46
CA GLY A 156 3.90 8.10 -4.00
C GLY A 156 4.66 6.84 -3.56
N ILE A 157 4.35 5.68 -4.13
CA ILE A 157 5.10 4.43 -3.85
C ILE A 157 6.56 4.56 -4.26
N ARG A 158 6.86 5.12 -5.44
CA ARG A 158 8.26 5.34 -5.86
C ARG A 158 9.00 6.29 -4.91
N GLU A 159 8.34 7.33 -4.42
CA GLU A 159 8.93 8.23 -3.43
C GLU A 159 9.23 7.47 -2.13
N ILE A 160 8.28 6.68 -1.63
CA ILE A 160 8.45 5.80 -0.47
C ILE A 160 9.66 4.87 -0.65
N GLU A 161 9.76 4.16 -1.77
CA GLU A 161 10.87 3.25 -2.04
C GLU A 161 12.21 3.99 -2.11
N ASN A 162 12.26 5.17 -2.72
CA ASN A 162 13.47 6.00 -2.73
C ASN A 162 13.90 6.44 -1.32
N THR A 163 12.95 6.74 -0.44
CA THR A 163 13.27 7.10 0.95
C THR A 163 13.80 5.91 1.75
N ARG A 164 13.33 4.70 1.46
CA ARG A 164 13.86 3.46 2.07
C ARG A 164 15.25 3.10 1.53
N ALA A 165 15.50 3.38 0.27
CA ALA A 165 16.78 3.10 -0.39
C ALA A 165 17.87 4.15 -0.05
N SER A 166 17.49 5.33 0.41
CA SER A 166 18.41 6.38 0.84
C SER A 166 18.87 6.09 2.28
N PRO A 167 20.19 6.02 2.54
CA PRO A 167 20.75 5.72 3.87
C PRO A 167 20.50 6.83 4.90
#